data_AF-A0A930F0M8-F1
#
_entry.id   AF-A0A930F0M8-F1
#
_cell.length_a   1.000
_cell.length_b   1.000
_cell.length_c   1.000
_cell.angle_alpha   90.00
_cell.angle_beta   90.00
_cell.angle_gamma   90.00
#
_symmetry.space_group_name_H-M   'P 1'
#
loop_
_entity.id
_entity.type
_entity.pdbx_description
1 polymer ?
#
loop_
_entity_poly.entity_id
_entity_poly.type
_entity_poly.pdbx_seq_one_letter_code
_entity_poly.pdbx_strand_id
1 'polypeptide(L)'
;MAKKNIEISIEEKLRTLYDLQYIDSRLDEIRSTRGELPIEVEDLENEIEGLNKRISKLETDIEDFNKEISTKKEVINHSQTLIEKYKTQQDNVKNNKEFEALSKEMEFQELEIQLAEKKIREFEAKISQKNEVLSQNKEKIEELESHL
;
A
#
# COMPACT_ATOMS: atom_id res chain seq x y z
N MET A 1 -31.90 -2.90 -75.92
CA MET A 1 -32.86 -3.31 -74.88
C MET A 1 -32.72 -2.35 -73.72
N ALA A 2 -33.79 -1.63 -73.37
CA ALA A 2 -33.77 -0.60 -72.34
C ALA A 2 -33.38 -1.21 -70.98
N LYS A 3 -32.43 -0.56 -70.27
CA LYS A 3 -32.21 -0.85 -68.85
C LYS A 3 -33.54 -0.60 -68.14
N LYS A 4 -34.18 -1.68 -67.69
CA LYS A 4 -35.34 -1.61 -66.80
C LYS A 4 -34.83 -0.97 -65.50
N ASN A 5 -34.98 0.34 -65.40
CA ASN A 5 -34.84 1.03 -64.11
C ASN A 5 -35.94 0.45 -63.24
N ILE A 6 -35.56 -0.42 -62.31
CA ILE A 6 -36.41 -0.79 -61.20
C ILE A 6 -36.55 0.50 -60.41
N GLU A 7 -37.63 1.25 -60.64
CA GLU A 7 -37.99 2.37 -59.80
C GLU A 7 -38.36 1.79 -58.44
N ILE A 8 -37.36 1.72 -57.55
CA ILE A 8 -37.55 1.41 -56.14
C ILE A 8 -38.67 2.30 -55.62
N SER A 9 -39.67 1.71 -54.98
CA SER A 9 -40.84 2.43 -54.47
C SER A 9 -40.38 3.53 -53.52
N ILE A 10 -41.10 4.64 -53.45
CA ILE A 10 -40.80 5.73 -52.50
C ILE A 10 -40.75 5.18 -51.06
N GLU A 11 -41.61 4.21 -50.74
CA GLU A 11 -41.61 3.54 -49.44
C GLU A 11 -40.31 2.75 -49.19
N GLU A 12 -39.83 1.99 -50.18
CA GLU A 12 -38.58 1.23 -50.08
C GLU A 12 -37.38 2.17 -49.96
N LYS A 13 -37.36 3.28 -50.71
CA LYS A 13 -36.31 4.32 -50.57
C LYS A 13 -36.29 4.92 -49.18
N LEU A 14 -37.46 5.26 -48.61
CA LEU A 14 -37.57 5.81 -47.27
C LEU A 14 -37.13 4.81 -46.19
N ARG A 15 -37.48 3.53 -46.32
CA ARG A 15 -36.99 2.47 -45.43
C ARG A 15 -35.47 2.34 -45.49
N THR A 16 -34.90 2.26 -46.70
CA THR A 16 -33.43 2.19 -46.86
C THR A 16 -32.71 3.42 -46.33
N LEU A 17 -33.32 4.61 -46.43
CA LEU A 17 -32.77 5.84 -45.89
C LEU A 17 -32.80 5.86 -44.35
N TYR A 18 -33.89 5.37 -43.76
CA TYR A 18 -34.01 5.21 -42.31
C TYR A 18 -32.99 4.21 -41.77
N ASP A 19 -32.84 3.05 -42.42
CA ASP A 19 -31.86 2.04 -42.03
C ASP A 19 -30.42 2.58 -42.11
N LEU A 20 -30.12 3.37 -43.15
CA LEU A 20 -28.84 4.05 -43.29
C LEU A 20 -28.61 5.06 -42.14
N GLN A 21 -29.60 5.91 -41.85
CA GLN A 21 -29.50 6.89 -40.76
C GLN A 21 -29.33 6.21 -39.39
N TYR A 22 -29.98 5.06 -39.17
CA TYR A 22 -29.82 4.27 -37.96
C TYR A 22 -28.40 3.71 -37.83
N ILE A 23 -27.85 3.18 -38.93
CA ILE A 23 -26.46 2.70 -38.97
C ILE A 23 -25.48 3.85 -38.73
N ASP A 24 -25.67 5.00 -39.38
CA ASP A 24 -24.82 6.18 -39.21
C ASP A 24 -24.86 6.70 -37.76
N SER A 25 -26.04 6.73 -37.12
CA SER A 25 -26.18 7.11 -35.71
C SER A 25 -25.42 6.17 -34.77
N ARG A 26 -25.51 4.85 -34.99
CA ARG A 26 -24.72 3.87 -34.23
C ARG A 26 -23.22 3.98 -34.50
N LEU A 27 -22.84 4.34 -35.72
CA LEU A 27 -21.45 4.51 -36.11
C LEU A 27 -20.83 5.76 -35.46
N ASP A 28 -21.62 6.82 -35.29
CA ASP A 28 -21.22 8.00 -34.54
C ASP A 28 -21.08 7.70 -33.03
N GLU A 29 -21.99 6.92 -32.43
CA GLU A 29 -21.84 6.45 -31.04
C GLU A 29 -20.55 5.64 -30.84
N ILE A 30 -20.25 4.71 -31.76
CA ILE A 30 -19.01 3.91 -31.72
C ILE A 30 -17.77 4.81 -31.86
N ARG A 31 -17.85 5.87 -32.67
CA ARG A 31 -16.73 6.81 -32.84
C ARG A 31 -16.53 7.69 -31.61
N SER A 32 -17.61 8.12 -30.95
CA SER A 32 -17.53 8.89 -29.69
C SER A 32 -16.89 8.06 -28.59
N THR A 33 -17.45 6.86 -28.35
CA THR A 33 -16.93 5.92 -27.34
C THR A 33 -15.49 5.53 -27.61
N ARG A 34 -15.08 5.31 -28.87
CA ARG A 34 -13.67 5.07 -29.23
C ARG A 34 -12.75 6.29 -28.98
N GLY A 35 -13.28 7.51 -28.95
CA GLY A 35 -12.51 8.70 -28.60
C GLY A 35 -12.38 8.91 -27.09
N GLU A 36 -13.40 8.49 -26.34
CA GLU A 36 -13.44 8.58 -24.87
C GLU A 36 -12.63 7.45 -24.19
N LEU A 37 -12.67 6.23 -24.75
CA LEU A 37 -11.99 5.05 -24.20
C LEU A 37 -10.46 5.24 -24.02
N PRO A 38 -9.70 5.84 -24.96
CA PRO A 38 -8.27 6.08 -24.77
C PRO A 38 -7.97 7.03 -23.59
N ILE A 39 -8.86 7.99 -23.33
CA ILE A 39 -8.72 8.93 -22.21
C ILE A 39 -9.01 8.20 -20.90
N GLU A 40 -10.05 7.37 -20.87
CA GLU A 40 -10.39 6.54 -19.71
C GLU A 40 -9.28 5.54 -19.36
N VAL A 41 -8.66 4.92 -20.38
CA VAL A 41 -7.48 4.06 -20.19
C VAL A 41 -6.30 4.82 -19.61
N GLU A 42 -5.99 6.03 -20.14
CA GLU A 42 -4.91 6.87 -19.61
C GLU A 42 -5.18 7.30 -18.15
N ASP A 43 -6.42 7.65 -17.82
CA ASP A 43 -6.82 8.01 -16.46
C ASP A 43 -6.65 6.83 -15.48
N LEU A 44 -7.04 5.62 -15.90
CA LEU A 44 -6.85 4.39 -15.12
C LEU A 44 -5.36 4.05 -14.92
N GLU A 45 -4.54 4.16 -15.97
CA GLU A 45 -3.09 3.95 -15.87
C GLU A 45 -2.44 4.95 -14.89
N ASN A 46 -2.86 6.21 -14.93
CA ASN A 46 -2.39 7.24 -13.99
C ASN A 46 -2.82 6.96 -12.54
N GLU A 47 -4.05 6.47 -12.33
CA GLU A 47 -4.52 6.07 -10.98
C GLU A 47 -3.69 4.89 -10.44
N ILE A 48 -3.45 3.87 -11.27
CA ILE A 48 -2.62 2.71 -10.92
C ILE A 48 -1.19 3.15 -10.58
N GLU A 49 -0.57 4.02 -11.37
CA GLU A 49 0.77 4.53 -11.07
C GLU A 49 0.80 5.30 -9.74
N GLY A 50 -0.23 6.10 -9.47
CA GLY A 50 -0.39 6.82 -8.21
C GLY A 50 -0.52 5.89 -7.00
N LEU A 51 -1.29 4.81 -7.11
CA LEU A 51 -1.44 3.79 -6.08
C LEU A 51 -0.14 3.00 -5.87
N ASN A 52 0.55 2.62 -6.94
CA ASN A 52 1.85 1.96 -6.86
C ASN A 52 2.91 2.81 -6.14
N LYS A 53 2.96 4.12 -6.40
CA LYS A 53 3.83 5.05 -5.66
C LYS A 53 3.47 5.11 -4.17
N ARG A 54 2.19 5.01 -3.81
CA ARG A 54 1.76 4.96 -2.40
C ARG A 54 2.18 3.65 -1.74
N ILE A 55 2.02 2.52 -2.43
CA ILE A 55 2.45 1.19 -1.94
C ILE A 55 3.95 1.20 -1.67
N SER A 56 4.76 1.65 -2.62
CA SER A 56 6.22 1.69 -2.46
C SER A 56 6.67 2.54 -1.25
N LYS A 57 5.98 3.66 -0.99
CA LYS A 57 6.23 4.46 0.23
C LYS A 57 5.85 3.70 1.50
N LEU A 58 4.71 3.02 1.51
CA LEU A 58 4.28 2.22 2.67
C LEU A 58 5.25 1.06 2.95
N GLU A 59 5.75 0.39 1.91
CA GLU A 59 6.75 -0.67 2.03
C GLU A 59 8.06 -0.13 2.61
N THR A 60 8.52 1.04 2.14
CA THR A 60 9.71 1.71 2.68
C THR A 60 9.54 2.05 4.17
N ASP A 61 8.39 2.61 4.56
CA ASP A 61 8.08 2.92 5.96
C ASP A 61 8.08 1.66 6.85
N ILE A 62 7.56 0.55 6.32
CA ILE A 62 7.54 -0.74 7.04
C ILE A 62 8.98 -1.26 7.22
N GLU A 63 9.82 -1.18 6.19
CA GLU A 63 11.24 -1.55 6.30
C GLU A 63 11.96 -0.72 7.35
N ASP A 64 11.72 0.59 7.39
CA ASP A 64 12.35 1.46 8.37
C ASP A 64 11.89 1.18 9.80
N PHE A 65 10.60 0.89 10.01
CA PHE A 65 10.14 0.41 11.32
C PHE A 65 10.75 -0.94 11.71
N ASN A 66 10.95 -1.86 10.77
CA ASN A 66 11.63 -3.13 11.04
C ASN A 66 13.10 -2.92 11.43
N LYS A 67 13.81 -1.98 10.79
CA LYS A 67 15.17 -1.60 11.19
C LYS A 67 15.19 -1.04 12.61
N GLU A 68 14.29 -0.11 12.93
CA GLU A 68 14.15 0.44 14.28
C GLU A 68 13.88 -0.67 15.32
N ILE A 69 12.99 -1.62 15.03
CA ILE A 69 12.75 -2.79 15.90
C ILE A 69 14.05 -3.58 16.13
N SER A 70 14.83 -3.83 15.08
CA SER A 70 16.12 -4.52 15.21
C SER A 70 17.07 -3.77 16.14
N THR A 71 17.21 -2.45 15.97
CA THR A 71 18.06 -1.64 16.86
C THR A 71 17.58 -1.68 18.32
N LYS A 72 16.27 -1.69 18.57
CA LYS A 72 15.72 -1.80 19.93
C LYS A 72 15.99 -3.18 20.55
N LYS A 73 15.95 -4.24 19.76
CA LYS A 73 16.34 -5.59 20.22
C LYS A 73 17.82 -5.66 20.60
N GLU A 74 18.69 -4.99 19.86
CA GLU A 74 20.12 -4.88 20.22
C GLU A 74 20.32 -4.13 21.54
N VAL A 75 19.59 -3.03 21.76
CA VAL A 75 19.60 -2.29 23.03
C VAL A 75 19.18 -3.21 24.19
N ILE A 76 18.10 -3.98 24.02
CA ILE A 76 17.64 -4.94 25.05
C ILE A 76 18.75 -5.94 25.39
N ASN A 77 19.38 -6.55 24.39
CA ASN A 77 20.47 -7.51 24.60
C ASN A 77 21.67 -6.87 25.32
N HIS A 78 21.99 -5.62 24.98
CA HIS A 78 23.06 -4.88 25.64
C HIS A 78 22.75 -4.60 27.10
N SER A 79 21.56 -4.08 27.41
CA SER A 79 21.11 -3.82 28.79
C SER A 79 21.06 -5.11 29.61
N GLN A 80 20.61 -6.24 29.04
CA GLN A 80 20.65 -7.55 29.69
C GLN A 80 22.09 -7.97 30.06
N THR A 81 23.03 -7.77 29.14
CA THR A 81 24.45 -8.06 29.39
C THR A 81 25.02 -7.18 30.51
N LEU A 82 24.61 -5.91 30.58
CA LEU A 82 25.01 -4.99 31.66
C LEU A 82 24.43 -5.42 33.01
N ILE A 83 23.15 -5.82 33.05
CA ILE A 83 22.51 -6.36 34.25
C ILE A 83 23.27 -7.56 34.80
N GLU A 84 23.65 -8.52 33.94
CA GLU A 84 24.45 -9.68 34.36
C GLU A 84 25.81 -9.27 34.95
N LYS A 85 26.49 -8.31 34.31
CA LYS A 85 27.76 -7.77 34.82
C LYS A 85 27.58 -7.09 36.18
N TYR A 86 26.57 -6.24 36.34
CA TYR A 86 26.32 -5.56 37.62
C TYR A 86 25.92 -6.53 38.71
N LYS A 87 25.15 -7.59 38.39
CA LYS A 87 24.79 -8.65 39.33
C LYS A 87 26.02 -9.40 39.85
N THR A 88 26.95 -9.78 38.96
CA THR A 88 28.20 -10.43 39.40
C THR A 88 29.10 -9.52 40.22
N GLN A 89 29.11 -8.21 39.95
CA GLN A 89 29.81 -7.23 40.77
C GLN A 89 29.16 -7.10 42.15
N GLN A 90 27.83 -7.05 42.20
CA GLN A 90 27.04 -6.93 43.42
C GLN A 90 27.31 -8.06 44.42
N ASP A 91 27.48 -9.30 43.94
CA ASP A 91 27.79 -10.46 44.78
C ASP A 91 29.14 -10.35 45.53
N ASN A 92 30.07 -9.53 45.02
CA ASN A 92 31.40 -9.35 45.59
C ASN A 92 31.52 -8.08 46.48
N VAL A 93 30.46 -7.28 46.56
CA VAL A 93 30.48 -5.98 47.25
C VAL A 93 30.20 -6.15 48.74
N LYS A 94 31.11 -5.63 49.57
CA LYS A 94 31.00 -5.65 51.05
C LYS A 94 30.53 -4.31 51.62
N ASN A 95 30.47 -3.27 50.79
CA ASN A 95 30.10 -1.90 51.17
C ASN A 95 28.64 -1.62 50.77
N ASN A 96 27.80 -1.32 51.76
CA ASN A 96 26.36 -1.08 51.53
C ASN A 96 26.09 0.05 50.53
N LYS A 97 26.95 1.09 50.48
CA LYS A 97 26.78 2.22 49.55
C LYS A 97 27.03 1.82 48.09
N GLU A 98 28.01 0.97 47.84
CA GLU A 98 28.31 0.45 46.51
C GLU A 98 27.24 -0.55 46.06
N PHE A 99 26.71 -1.35 47.00
CA PHE A 99 25.61 -2.28 46.74
C PHE A 99 24.35 -1.54 46.28
N GLU A 100 23.96 -0.47 46.98
CA GLU A 100 22.82 0.37 46.59
C GLU A 100 23.03 1.05 45.24
N ALA A 101 24.26 1.49 44.94
CA ALA A 101 24.57 2.12 43.66
C ALA A 101 24.41 1.13 42.49
N LEU A 102 24.94 -0.09 42.62
CA LEU A 102 24.78 -1.15 41.61
C LEU A 102 23.32 -1.59 41.46
N SER A 103 22.57 -1.64 42.55
CA SER A 103 21.13 -1.96 42.51
C SER A 103 20.35 -0.94 41.68
N LYS A 104 20.62 0.36 41.88
CA LYS A 104 19.99 1.42 41.08
C LYS A 104 20.38 1.36 39.61
N GLU A 105 21.63 1.00 39.32
CA GLU A 105 22.08 0.84 37.94
C GLU A 105 21.37 -0.34 37.26
N MET A 106 21.19 -1.47 37.96
CA MET A 106 20.39 -2.59 37.45
C MET A 106 18.92 -2.19 37.22
N GLU A 107 18.29 -1.49 38.15
CA GLU A 107 16.92 -0.96 37.98
C GLU A 107 16.83 -0.02 36.76
N PHE A 108 17.83 0.83 36.55
CA PHE A 108 17.90 1.70 35.38
C PHE A 108 17.94 0.89 34.08
N GLN A 109 18.79 -0.14 34.00
CA GLN A 109 18.87 -1.01 32.83
C GLN A 109 17.57 -1.80 32.60
N GLU A 110 16.88 -2.24 33.66
CA GLU A 110 15.57 -2.88 33.55
C GLU A 110 14.50 -1.93 32.99
N LEU A 111 14.51 -0.66 33.40
CA LEU A 111 13.61 0.35 32.85
C LEU A 111 13.90 0.65 31.38
N GLU A 112 15.17 0.64 30.97
CA GLU A 112 15.53 0.78 29.54
C GLU A 112 14.99 -0.38 28.70
N ILE A 113 15.08 -1.61 29.20
CA ILE A 113 14.50 -2.79 28.54
C ILE A 113 12.98 -2.61 28.37
N GLN A 114 12.26 -2.26 29.44
CA GLN A 114 10.81 -2.05 29.37
C GLN A 114 10.42 -0.95 28.37
N LEU A 115 11.21 0.15 28.32
CA LEU A 115 10.98 1.22 27.35
C LEU A 115 11.21 0.75 25.92
N ALA A 116 12.27 -0.03 25.68
CA ALA A 116 12.56 -0.59 24.36
C ALA A 116 11.46 -1.57 23.91
N GLU A 117 10.99 -2.47 24.81
CA GLU A 117 9.88 -3.38 24.54
C GLU A 117 8.57 -2.65 24.24
N LYS A 118 8.29 -1.55 24.96
CA LYS A 118 7.12 -0.71 24.66
C LYS A 118 7.21 -0.11 23.25
N LYS A 119 8.38 0.43 22.88
CA LYS A 119 8.60 0.99 21.53
C LYS A 119 8.48 -0.08 20.44
N ILE A 120 8.99 -1.29 20.67
CA ILE A 120 8.84 -2.41 19.73
C ILE A 120 7.35 -2.69 19.48
N ARG A 121 6.54 -2.83 20.55
CA ARG A 121 5.09 -3.05 20.41
C ARG A 121 4.39 -1.92 19.66
N GLU A 122 4.77 -0.66 19.90
CA GLU A 122 4.23 0.49 19.16
C GLU A 122 4.58 0.43 17.67
N PHE A 123 5.81 0.04 17.31
CA PHE A 123 6.22 -0.13 15.92
C PHE A 123 5.52 -1.32 15.26
N GLU A 124 5.38 -2.45 15.95
CA GLU A 124 4.63 -3.62 15.46
C GLU A 124 3.17 -3.27 15.16
N ALA A 125 2.51 -2.51 16.04
CA ALA A 125 1.15 -2.03 15.81
C ALA A 125 1.06 -1.12 14.57
N LYS A 126 2.02 -0.20 14.39
CA LYS A 126 2.10 0.65 13.19
C LYS A 126 2.33 -0.15 11.91
N ILE A 127 3.19 -1.17 11.96
CA ILE A 127 3.42 -2.08 10.84
C ILE A 127 2.13 -2.82 10.49
N SER A 128 1.41 -3.35 11.48
CA SER A 128 0.12 -4.02 11.26
C SER A 128 -0.88 -3.11 10.56
N GLN A 129 -1.03 -1.87 11.04
CA GLN A 129 -1.92 -0.89 10.42
C GLN A 129 -1.51 -0.54 8.98
N LYS A 130 -0.21 -0.36 8.71
CA LYS A 130 0.29 -0.10 7.35
C LYS A 130 0.08 -1.29 6.43
N ASN A 131 0.24 -2.52 6.91
CA ASN A 131 -0.01 -3.74 6.15
C ASN A 131 -1.48 -3.87 5.73
N GLU A 132 -2.42 -3.49 6.60
CA GLU A 132 -3.85 -3.47 6.27
C GLU A 132 -4.14 -2.49 5.12
N VAL A 133 -3.62 -1.26 5.23
CA VAL A 133 -3.75 -0.24 4.17
C VAL A 133 -3.07 -0.69 2.87
N LEU A 134 -1.94 -1.38 2.98
CA LEU A 134 -1.22 -1.93 1.83
C LEU A 134 -2.06 -3.02 1.13
N SER A 135 -2.71 -3.92 1.88
CA SER A 135 -3.64 -4.93 1.32
C SER A 135 -4.78 -4.26 0.57
N GLN A 136 -5.44 -3.28 1.19
CA GLN A 136 -6.54 -2.53 0.56
C GLN A 136 -6.12 -1.84 -0.74
N ASN A 137 -4.93 -1.23 -0.76
CA ASN A 137 -4.42 -0.59 -1.97
C ASN A 137 -4.06 -1.62 -3.06
N LYS A 138 -3.57 -2.81 -2.70
CA LYS A 138 -3.30 -3.90 -3.65
C LYS A 138 -4.59 -4.46 -4.25
N GLU A 139 -5.60 -4.72 -3.42
CA GLU A 139 -6.93 -5.12 -3.88
C GLU A 139 -7.53 -4.09 -4.85
N LYS A 140 -7.41 -2.80 -4.53
CA LYS A 140 -7.90 -1.74 -5.41
C LYS A 140 -7.14 -1.68 -6.75
N ILE A 141 -5.83 -1.94 -6.75
CA ILE A 141 -5.07 -2.04 -8.02
C ILE A 141 -5.55 -3.24 -8.83
N GLU A 142 -5.75 -4.41 -8.22
CA GLU A 142 -6.25 -5.61 -8.91
C GLU A 142 -7.64 -5.36 -9.54
N GLU A 143 -8.52 -4.63 -8.85
CA GLU A 143 -9.81 -4.21 -9.39
C GLU A 143 -9.64 -3.30 -10.62
N LEU A 144 -8.77 -2.29 -10.55
CA LEU A 144 -8.51 -1.37 -11.67
C LEU A 144 -7.85 -2.08 -12.85
N GLU A 145 -6.91 -3.00 -12.59
CA GLU A 145 -6.28 -3.84 -13.62
C GLU A 145 -7.29 -4.78 -14.29
N SER A 146 -8.34 -5.22 -13.59
CA SER A 146 -9.41 -6.02 -14.17
C SER A 146 -10.35 -5.25 -15.10
N HIS A 147 -10.38 -3.91 -14.96
CA HIS A 147 -11.21 -3.01 -15.76
C HIS A 147 -10.51 -2.54 -17.06
N LEU A 148 -9.19 -2.75 -17.15
CA LEU A 148 -8.37 -2.56 -18.35
C LEU A 148 -8.44 -3.78 -19.29
#